data_AF-A0A7W1GY67-F1
#
_entry.id   AF-A0A7W1GY67-F1
#
_cell.length_a   1.000
_cell.length_b   1.000
_cell.length_c   1.000
_cell.angle_alpha   90.00
_cell.angle_beta   90.00
_cell.angle_gamma   90.00
#
_symmetry.space_group_name_H-M   'P 1'
#
loop_
_entity.id
_entity.type
_entity.pdbx_description
1 polymer ?
#
loop_
_entity_poly.entity_id
_entity_poly.type
_entity_poly.pdbx_seq_one_letter_code
_entity_poly.pdbx_strand_id
1 'polypeptide(L)' 'MSDTAGIGVFGGSGFYSLLENVSEVKVDTPYGPPSDSVFVAEVSGRKVAFLPRHGRNHTLPPHKINFRANVWAFKALG' A
#
# COMPACT_ATOMS: atom_id res chain seq x y z
N MET A 1 9.94 -11.45 9.76
CA MET A 1 8.55 -11.48 10.25
C MET A 1 7.66 -11.29 9.03
N SER A 2 6.55 -12.01 8.90
CA SER A 2 5.65 -11.79 7.76
C SER A 2 4.94 -10.45 7.98
N ASP A 3 5.12 -9.51 7.05
CA ASP A 3 4.55 -8.16 7.12
C ASP A 3 3.05 -8.17 6.79
N THR A 4 2.27 -8.92 7.59
CA THR A 4 0.83 -9.05 7.40
C THR A 4 0.07 -7.86 7.97
N ALA A 5 -1.04 -7.46 7.35
CA ALA A 5 -1.93 -6.44 7.87
C ALA A 5 -3.40 -6.81 7.65
N GLY A 6 -4.23 -6.69 8.69
CA GLY A 6 -5.67 -6.99 8.60
C GLY A 6 -6.53 -5.81 8.12
N ILE A 7 -5.92 -4.67 7.82
CA ILE A 7 -6.60 -3.46 7.34
C ILE A 7 -5.79 -2.90 6.17
N GLY A 8 -6.43 -2.72 5.02
CA GLY A 8 -5.86 -2.05 3.85
C GLY A 8 -6.47 -0.66 3.66
N VAL A 9 -5.63 0.36 3.44
CA VAL A 9 -6.04 1.75 3.20
C VAL A 9 -5.41 2.26 1.90
N PHE A 10 -6.26 2.67 0.96
CA PHE A 10 -5.82 3.48 -0.18
C PHE A 10 -5.90 4.96 0.20
N GLY A 11 -4.79 5.69 0.13
CA GLY A 11 -4.78 7.12 0.40
C GLY A 11 -4.20 7.98 -0.71
N GLY A 12 -4.33 9.29 -0.51
CA GLY A 12 -3.66 10.32 -1.30
C GLY A 12 -2.21 10.54 -0.85
N SER A 13 -1.56 11.53 -1.46
CA SER A 13 -0.19 11.94 -1.13
C SER A 13 -0.06 12.41 0.33
N GLY A 14 1.06 12.04 0.98
CA GLY A 14 1.45 12.55 2.31
C GLY A 14 0.89 11.79 3.53
N PHE A 15 0.07 10.75 3.34
CA PHE A 15 -0.48 10.00 4.48
C PHE A 15 0.56 9.10 5.18
N TYR A 16 1.54 8.58 4.43
CA TYR A 16 2.58 7.71 4.96
C TYR A 16 3.58 8.43 5.88
N SER A 17 3.75 9.75 5.76
CA SER A 17 4.63 10.53 6.66
C SER A 17 4.04 10.72 8.06
N LEU A 18 2.78 10.36 8.27
CA LEU A 18 2.11 10.43 9.58
C LEU A 18 2.24 9.13 10.38
N LEU A 19 2.85 8.09 9.81
CA LEU A 19 2.97 6.78 10.43
C LEU A 19 4.37 6.61 11.01
N GLU A 20 4.45 6.13 12.25
CA GLU A 20 5.70 5.77 12.92
C GLU A 20 6.02 4.29 12.67
N ASN A 21 7.30 3.91 12.70
CA ASN A 21 7.78 2.52 12.53
C ASN A 21 7.25 1.82 11.25
N VAL A 22 7.22 2.55 10.13
CA VAL A 22 6.73 2.04 8.85
C VAL A 22 7.73 1.05 8.25
N SER A 23 7.22 -0.11 7.82
CA SER A 23 7.92 -1.06 6.97
C SER A 23 7.45 -0.90 5.52
N GLU A 24 8.40 -0.85 4.58
CA GLU A 24 8.10 -0.80 3.15
C GLU A 24 8.20 -2.21 2.56
N VAL A 25 7.10 -2.70 1.98
CA VAL A 25 6.97 -4.05 1.44
C VAL A 25 6.71 -3.97 -0.05
N LYS A 26 7.64 -4.53 -0.84
CA LYS A 26 7.41 -4.75 -2.27
C LYS A 26 6.61 -6.03 -2.46
N VAL A 27 5.53 -5.95 -3.22
CA VAL A 27 4.65 -7.08 -3.50
C VAL A 27 4.58 -7.33 -4.99
N ASP A 28 5.04 -8.50 -5.41
CA ASP A 28 4.86 -8.96 -6.78
C ASP A 28 3.41 -9.41 -7.00
N THR A 29 2.83 -9.01 -8.12
CA THR A 29 1.44 -9.38 -8.46
C THR A 29 1.36 -9.94 -9.88
N PRO A 30 0.40 -10.86 -10.15
CA PRO A 30 0.19 -11.40 -11.49
C PRO A 30 -0.40 -10.37 -12.46
N TYR A 31 -0.76 -9.17 -11.98
CA TYR A 31 -1.33 -8.09 -12.78
C TYR A 31 -0.32 -7.00 -13.12
N GLY A 32 0.97 -7.20 -12.79
CA GLY A 32 2.02 -6.21 -12.91
C GLY A 32 2.25 -5.44 -11.60
N PRO A 33 3.01 -4.32 -11.62
CA PRO A 33 3.32 -3.58 -10.42
C PRO A 33 2.07 -2.88 -9.86
N PRO A 34 1.93 -2.80 -8.52
CA PRO A 34 1.01 -1.86 -7.88
C PRO A 34 1.43 -0.40 -8.12
N SER A 35 0.62 0.56 -7.70
CA SER A 35 0.93 1.99 -7.82
C SER A 35 2.21 2.39 -7.07
N ASP A 36 2.56 1.66 -6.02
CA ASP A 36 3.78 1.82 -5.22
C ASP A 36 4.00 0.57 -4.34
N SER A 37 5.08 0.56 -3.56
CA SER A 37 5.23 -0.36 -2.42
C SER A 37 4.06 -0.22 -1.43
N VAL A 38 3.76 -1.30 -0.72
CA VAL A 38 2.82 -1.26 0.41
C VAL A 38 3.59 -0.87 1.67
N PHE A 39 3.06 0.09 2.42
CA PHE A 39 3.63 0.54 3.68
C PHE A 39 2.84 -0.06 4.83
N VAL A 40 3.49 -0.84 5.69
CA VAL A 40 2.83 -1.49 6.84
C VAL A 40 3.30 -0.82 8.12
N ALA A 41 2.34 -0.39 8.95
CA ALA A 41 2.58 0.24 10.23
C ALA A 41 1.55 -0.21 11.28
N GLU A 42 1.81 0.08 12.55
CA GLU A 42 0.84 -0.10 13.62
C GLU A 42 0.11 1.21 13.90
N VAL A 43 -1.22 1.16 13.88
CA VAL A 43 -2.09 2.29 14.21
C VAL A 43 -3.06 1.86 15.30
N SER A 44 -2.94 2.44 16.48
CA SER A 44 -3.79 2.13 17.64
C SER A 44 -3.86 0.63 17.95
N GLY A 45 -2.70 -0.06 17.95
CA GLY A 45 -2.62 -1.51 18.22
C GLY A 45 -3.00 -2.41 17.06
N ARG A 46 -3.24 -1.86 15.85
CA ARG A 46 -3.68 -2.63 14.67
C ARG A 46 -2.69 -2.47 13.54
N LYS A 47 -2.30 -3.58 12.90
CA LYS A 47 -1.48 -3.54 11.67
C LYS A 47 -2.30 -3.05 10.50
N VAL A 48 -1.83 -1.98 9.86
CA VAL A 48 -2.45 -1.32 8.70
C VAL A 48 -1.47 -1.32 7.54
N ALA A 49 -1.92 -1.81 6.39
CA ALA A 49 -1.26 -1.68 5.10
C ALA A 49 -1.80 -0.44 4.37
N PHE A 50 -0.89 0.40 3.92
CA PHE A 50 -1.19 1.61 3.18
C PHE A 50 -0.60 1.55 1.77
N LEU A 51 -1.37 1.95 0.76
CA LEU A 51 -0.90 2.06 -0.62
C LEU A 51 -1.39 3.39 -1.24
N PRO A 52 -0.48 4.28 -1.68
CA PRO A 52 -0.87 5.51 -2.36
C PRO A 52 -1.34 5.18 -3.77
N ARG A 53 -2.64 5.31 -4.05
CA ARG A 53 -3.22 4.87 -5.35
C ARG A 53 -2.65 5.62 -6.56
N HIS A 54 -2.15 6.84 -6.36
CA HIS A 54 -1.52 7.67 -7.40
C HIS A 54 0.03 7.58 -7.40
N GLY A 55 0.60 6.66 -6.61
CA GLY A 55 2.03 6.59 -6.31
C GLY A 55 2.47 7.67 -5.29
N ARG A 56 3.60 7.48 -4.60
CA ARG A 56 4.10 8.42 -3.58
C ARG A 56 4.32 9.85 -4.11
N ASN A 57 4.63 9.98 -5.40
CA ASN A 57 4.87 11.27 -6.07
C ASN A 57 3.61 11.83 -6.76
N HIS A 58 2.45 11.20 -6.61
CA HIS A 58 1.18 11.63 -7.22
C HIS A 58 1.25 11.80 -8.76
N THR A 59 1.99 10.92 -9.44
CA THR A 59 2.21 11.01 -10.89
C THR A 59 1.27 10.14 -11.72
N LEU A 60 0.60 9.15 -11.10
CA LEU A 60 -0.33 8.26 -11.81
C LEU A 60 -1.72 8.90 -11.91
N PRO A 61 -2.21 9.25 -13.12
CA PRO A 61 -3.59 9.73 -13.26
C PRO A 61 -4.59 8.59 -13.04
N PRO A 62 -5.86 8.89 -12.68
CA PRO A 62 -6.87 7.89 -12.34
C PRO A 62 -7.01 6.72 -13.35
N HIS A 63 -6.95 7.02 -14.66
CA HIS A 63 -7.13 6.04 -15.73
C HIS A 63 -5.89 5.16 -15.98
N LYS A 64 -4.76 5.42 -15.30
CA LYS A 64 -3.52 4.62 -15.38
C LYS A 64 -3.28 3.78 -14.12
N ILE A 65 -4.14 3.87 -13.12
CA ILE A 65 -4.00 3.09 -11.89
C ILE A 65 -4.20 1.61 -12.18
N ASN A 66 -3.28 0.77 -11.73
CA ASN A 66 -3.42 -0.68 -11.82
C ASN A 66 -4.24 -1.22 -10.63
N PHE A 67 -5.56 -1.05 -10.69
CA PHE A 67 -6.45 -1.42 -9.59
C PHE A 67 -6.35 -2.91 -9.19
N ARG A 68 -6.13 -3.80 -10.16
CA ARG A 68 -5.98 -5.24 -9.88
C ARG A 68 -4.73 -5.54 -9.08
N ALA A 69 -3.58 -4.95 -9.46
CA ALA A 69 -2.34 -5.11 -8.71
C ALA A 69 -2.45 -4.51 -7.30
N ASN A 70 -3.09 -3.34 -7.16
CA ASN A 70 -3.28 -2.68 -5.86
C ASN A 70 -4.10 -3.53 -4.88
N VAL A 71 -5.23 -4.06 -5.33
CA VAL A 71 -6.09 -4.92 -4.49
C VAL A 71 -5.39 -6.26 -4.19
N TRP A 72 -4.69 -6.83 -5.18
CA TRP A 72 -3.93 -8.06 -4.98
C TRP A 72 -2.80 -7.88 -3.96
N ALA A 73 -2.11 -6.74 -3.97
CA ALA A 73 -1.04 -6.46 -3.05
C ALA A 73 -1.51 -6.51 -1.58
N PHE A 74 -2.69 -5.95 -1.29
CA PHE A 74 -3.29 -6.12 0.04
C PHE A 74 -3.66 -7.57 0.32
N LYS A 75 -4.29 -8.27 -0.63
CA LYS A 75 -4.68 -9.67 -0.45
C LYS A 75 -3.49 -10.59 -0.13
N ALA A 76 -2.31 -10.31 -0.68
CA ALA A 76 -1.09 -11.06 -0.42
C ALA A 76 -0.53 -10.85 0.99
N LEU A 77 -0.88 -9.73 1.65
CA LEU A 77 -0.44 -9.37 3.00
C LEU A 77 -1.45 -9.77 4.09
N GLY A 78 -2.55 -10.45 3.74
CA GLY A 78 -3.57 -10.90 4.68
C GLY A 78 -4.87 -10.13 4.60
#